data_AF-A0A5A9YXY8-F1
#
_entry.id   AF-A0A5A9YXY8-F1
#
_cell.length_a   1.000
_cell.length_b   1.000
_cell.length_c   1.000
_cell.angle_alpha   90.00
_cell.angle_beta   90.00
_cell.angle_gamma   90.00
#
_symmetry.space_group_name_H-M   'P 1'
#
loop_
_entity.id
_entity.type
_entity.pdbx_description
1 polymer ?
#
loop_
_entity_poly.entity_id
_entity_poly.type
_entity_poly.pdbx_seq_one_letter_code
_entity_poly.pdbx_strand_id
1 'polypeptide(L)'
;VDLPTYPFQHKHYWIEAVQDTVDVEQAGLETAEHPLLSAVVLTADETGAVLTGRLSTRGHPWLADHAVHDAVLFPGTGFVELAVRAGDTVGLPVLEELTHEAPLVLPSDTAVTLQIIVRRDPGSDRAALEVYGRQDDASDPTGSWTLHASGTLTAAATTATITPADDLTHWPPPGADAVPVDALYPHLAGQGLHYGPAFQGVRAIWHRDDEVFAEVELPTPGVEQAAGFGLHPALFDAALHALAGADHSDHRGHSGQEPGPQLPFAWQGVTLHASGATALRVHLRPTGPTTIAVSLADPDGTPVATVTSLVTRPAPSIPRPADDPTHHALFHLEWTPAPALPGTSTPATPATEEIALHHVTADGPDMTTRVRSALRTVLGILRSSAGHEPTTSDRTPIALITRHAVSVADTDPAPDPAAAAVWGLVRSAQA
;
A
#
# COMPACT_ATOMS: atom_id res chain seq x y z
N VAL A 1 2.17 13.19 -69.00
CA VAL A 1 3.42 12.68 -68.41
C VAL A 1 3.38 13.11 -66.97
N ASP A 2 3.36 12.18 -66.02
CA ASP A 2 3.48 12.52 -64.61
C ASP A 2 4.87 13.09 -64.37
N LEU A 3 4.92 14.31 -63.85
CA LEU A 3 6.16 14.96 -63.46
C LEU A 3 6.38 14.75 -61.96
N PRO A 4 7.61 14.46 -61.52
CA PRO A 4 7.92 14.32 -60.11
C PRO A 4 7.63 15.63 -59.38
N THR A 5 7.11 15.50 -58.15
CA THR A 5 6.82 16.65 -57.29
C THR A 5 8.11 17.35 -56.85
N TYR A 6 7.97 18.62 -56.49
CA TYR A 6 9.09 19.46 -56.06
C TYR A 6 9.80 18.83 -54.83
N PRO A 7 11.12 18.65 -54.86
CA PRO A 7 11.86 18.06 -53.75
C PRO A 7 11.95 19.08 -52.61
N PHE A 8 11.02 19.01 -51.66
CA PHE A 8 11.09 19.81 -50.45
C PHE A 8 12.38 19.50 -49.68
N GLN A 9 12.99 20.53 -49.11
CA GLN A 9 14.14 20.36 -48.23
C GLN A 9 13.62 19.93 -46.86
N HIS A 10 13.69 18.62 -46.56
CA HIS A 10 13.16 18.02 -45.35
C HIS A 10 14.03 18.34 -44.12
N LYS A 11 14.05 19.61 -43.70
CA LYS A 11 14.57 20.00 -42.39
C LYS A 11 13.41 20.00 -41.39
N HIS A 12 13.58 19.27 -40.30
CA HIS A 12 12.69 19.36 -39.15
C HIS A 12 12.84 20.74 -38.51
N TYR A 13 11.77 21.52 -38.55
CA TYR A 13 11.62 22.76 -37.80
C TYR A 13 10.46 22.56 -36.84
N TRP A 14 10.74 21.91 -35.72
CA TRP A 14 9.81 21.77 -34.60
C TRP A 14 10.23 22.73 -33.50
N ILE A 15 9.25 23.31 -32.79
CA ILE A 15 9.53 23.91 -31.50
C ILE A 15 9.70 22.73 -30.54
N GLU A 16 10.94 22.38 -30.23
CA GLU A 16 11.21 21.59 -29.05
C GLU A 16 10.83 22.47 -27.86
N ALA A 17 9.70 22.18 -27.23
CA ALA A 17 9.46 22.66 -25.89
C ALA A 17 10.55 22.03 -25.03
N VAL A 18 11.67 22.74 -24.88
CA VAL A 18 12.53 22.58 -23.72
C VAL A 18 11.56 22.68 -22.56
N GLN A 19 11.35 21.59 -21.82
CA GLN A 19 10.73 21.74 -20.52
C GLN A 19 11.68 22.67 -19.79
N ASP A 20 11.30 23.95 -19.67
CA ASP A 20 11.94 24.87 -18.76
C ASP A 20 11.89 24.15 -17.42
N THR A 21 13.02 23.58 -17.00
CA THR A 21 13.22 23.17 -15.62
C THR A 21 13.08 24.46 -14.84
N VAL A 22 11.86 24.75 -14.37
CA VAL A 22 11.63 25.85 -13.47
C VAL A 22 12.52 25.56 -12.29
N ASP A 23 13.54 26.38 -12.15
CA ASP A 23 14.49 26.32 -11.05
C ASP A 23 13.70 26.62 -9.77
N VAL A 24 13.31 25.57 -9.07
CA VAL A 24 12.46 25.65 -7.87
C VAL A 24 13.17 26.44 -6.76
N GLU A 25 14.50 26.53 -6.81
CA GLU A 25 15.29 27.34 -5.88
C GLU A 25 14.96 28.83 -6.00
N GLN A 26 14.59 29.32 -7.18
CA GLN A 26 14.16 30.72 -7.36
C GLN A 26 12.83 31.03 -6.65
N ALA A 27 12.03 30.00 -6.39
CA ALA A 27 10.82 30.09 -5.58
C ALA A 27 11.09 29.87 -4.07
N GLY A 28 12.35 29.72 -3.66
CA GLY A 28 12.75 29.43 -2.28
C GLY A 28 12.46 27.99 -1.84
N LEU A 29 12.34 27.07 -2.79
CA LEU A 29 12.11 25.65 -2.56
C LEU A 29 13.41 24.86 -2.75
N GLU A 30 13.53 23.72 -2.07
CA GLU A 30 14.65 22.80 -2.29
C GLU A 30 14.28 21.78 -3.37
N THR A 31 15.24 21.39 -4.22
CA THR A 31 15.04 20.29 -5.17
C THR A 31 14.90 18.97 -4.42
N ALA A 32 13.95 18.13 -4.82
CA ALA A 32 13.75 16.84 -4.15
C ALA A 32 14.80 15.78 -4.51
N GLU A 33 15.72 16.05 -5.45
CA GLU A 33 16.77 15.13 -5.92
C GLU A 33 16.26 13.71 -6.19
N HIS A 34 15.05 13.58 -6.75
CA HIS A 34 14.40 12.29 -6.95
C HIS A 34 13.58 12.28 -8.24
N PRO A 35 13.64 11.24 -9.09
CA PRO A 35 13.01 11.25 -10.41
C PRO A 35 11.50 11.52 -10.42
N LEU A 36 10.77 11.18 -9.36
CA LEU A 36 9.32 11.37 -9.27
C LEU A 36 8.89 12.61 -8.46
N LEU A 37 9.85 13.32 -7.85
CA LEU A 37 9.57 14.48 -7.00
C LEU A 37 10.38 15.69 -7.49
N SER A 38 9.75 16.85 -7.51
CA SER A 38 10.35 18.07 -8.03
C SER A 38 10.90 18.96 -6.92
N ALA A 39 10.13 19.15 -5.83
CA ALA A 39 10.47 20.10 -4.79
C ALA A 39 10.10 19.64 -3.38
N VAL A 40 10.80 20.19 -2.40
CA VAL A 40 10.61 19.99 -0.96
C VAL A 40 10.40 21.35 -0.29
N VAL A 41 9.44 21.39 0.64
CA VAL A 41 9.20 22.49 1.57
C VAL A 41 9.36 21.96 2.98
N LEU A 42 10.44 22.33 3.66
CA LEU A 42 10.56 22.09 5.11
C LEU A 42 9.68 23.10 5.85
N THR A 43 8.95 22.63 6.87
CA THR A 43 8.12 23.53 7.66
C THR A 43 8.99 24.38 8.59
N ALA A 44 8.67 25.67 8.73
CA ALA A 44 9.50 26.62 9.48
C ALA A 44 9.53 26.35 11.00
N ASP A 45 8.59 25.55 11.50
CA ASP A 45 8.53 25.08 12.88
C ASP A 45 9.30 23.76 13.10
N GLU A 46 9.99 23.26 12.06
CA GLU A 46 10.79 22.03 12.07
C GLU A 46 9.98 20.76 12.41
N THR A 47 8.66 20.82 12.25
CA THR A 47 7.74 19.70 12.54
C THR A 47 7.46 18.83 11.33
N GLY A 48 8.00 19.11 10.14
CA GLY A 48 7.69 18.30 8.99
C GLY A 48 8.20 18.81 7.66
N ALA A 49 7.65 18.22 6.61
CA ALA A 49 7.97 18.55 5.23
C ALA A 49 6.77 18.31 4.31
N VAL A 50 6.72 19.05 3.20
CA VAL A 50 5.85 18.76 2.07
C VAL A 50 6.72 18.52 0.84
N LEU A 51 6.63 17.34 0.26
CA LEU A 51 7.30 17.00 -1.00
C LEU A 51 6.26 17.01 -2.12
N THR A 52 6.64 17.50 -3.30
CA THR A 52 5.73 17.65 -4.44
C THR A 52 6.32 17.04 -5.69
N GLY A 53 5.45 16.50 -6.55
CA GLY A 53 5.85 15.88 -7.81
C GLY A 53 4.72 15.89 -8.82
N ARG A 54 5.02 15.46 -10.05
CA ARG A 54 4.02 15.39 -11.12
C ARG A 54 4.22 14.13 -11.95
N LEU A 55 3.30 13.18 -11.80
CA LEU A 55 3.36 11.88 -12.45
C LEU A 55 2.57 11.89 -13.76
N SER A 56 3.18 11.37 -14.83
CA SER A 56 2.47 11.02 -16.05
C SER A 56 3.22 9.92 -16.78
N THR A 57 2.51 9.11 -17.56
CA THR A 57 3.11 8.11 -18.45
C THR A 57 3.93 8.76 -19.57
N ARG A 58 3.72 10.05 -19.87
CA ARG A 58 4.59 10.81 -20.78
C ARG A 58 5.93 11.18 -20.16
N GLY A 59 5.92 11.63 -18.90
CA GLY A 59 7.15 11.99 -18.17
C GLY A 59 7.94 10.77 -17.70
N HIS A 60 7.24 9.69 -17.36
CA HIS A 60 7.83 8.43 -16.92
C HIS A 60 7.20 7.27 -17.71
N PRO A 61 7.67 7.00 -18.94
CA PRO A 61 7.09 5.97 -19.83
C PRO A 61 6.98 4.58 -19.22
N TRP A 62 7.91 4.21 -18.35
CA TRP A 62 7.90 2.92 -17.66
C TRP A 62 6.67 2.74 -16.77
N LEU A 63 6.02 3.81 -16.28
CA LEU A 63 4.79 3.69 -15.48
C LEU A 63 3.63 3.08 -16.28
N ALA A 64 3.62 3.22 -17.61
CA ALA A 64 2.59 2.62 -18.47
C ALA A 64 2.65 1.09 -18.49
N ASP A 65 3.77 0.50 -18.08
CA ASP A 65 4.00 -0.94 -18.07
C ASP A 65 3.47 -1.61 -16.79
N HIS A 66 2.76 -0.91 -15.92
CA HIS A 66 2.10 -1.48 -14.73
C HIS A 66 0.59 -1.26 -14.80
N ALA A 67 -0.12 -2.23 -15.37
CA ALA A 67 -1.56 -2.16 -15.56
C ALA A 67 -2.31 -3.31 -14.87
N VAL A 68 -3.42 -2.97 -14.23
CA VAL A 68 -4.33 -3.92 -13.54
C VAL A 68 -5.73 -3.73 -14.13
N HIS A 69 -6.31 -4.78 -14.70
CA HIS A 69 -7.63 -4.75 -15.34
C HIS A 69 -7.80 -3.57 -16.34
N ASP A 70 -6.79 -3.38 -17.21
CA ASP A 70 -6.67 -2.30 -18.22
C ASP A 70 -6.40 -0.88 -17.66
N ALA A 71 -6.34 -0.70 -16.34
CA ALA A 71 -6.00 0.59 -15.73
C ALA A 71 -4.50 0.66 -15.40
N VAL A 72 -3.81 1.69 -15.88
CA VAL A 72 -2.43 1.97 -15.47
C VAL A 72 -2.45 2.48 -14.04
N LEU A 73 -1.81 1.74 -13.14
CA LEU A 73 -1.72 2.08 -11.73
C LEU A 73 -0.28 2.43 -11.37
N PHE A 74 -0.12 3.43 -10.52
CA PHE A 74 1.15 3.61 -9.82
C PHE A 74 1.40 2.38 -8.92
N PRO A 75 2.56 1.72 -9.01
CA PRO A 75 2.82 0.48 -8.28
C PRO A 75 2.87 0.73 -6.76
N GLY A 76 2.49 -0.28 -5.98
CA GLY A 76 2.54 -0.22 -4.51
C GLY A 76 3.95 0.11 -3.99
N THR A 77 4.96 -0.49 -4.60
CA THR A 77 6.39 -0.23 -4.33
C THR A 77 6.81 1.21 -4.64
N GLY A 78 6.10 1.90 -5.54
CA GLY A 78 6.31 3.32 -5.81
C GLY A 78 5.98 4.19 -4.61
N PHE A 79 4.94 3.86 -3.83
CA PHE A 79 4.64 4.60 -2.60
C PHE A 79 5.68 4.34 -1.51
N VAL A 80 6.24 3.12 -1.45
CA VAL A 80 7.34 2.80 -0.53
C VAL A 80 8.57 3.65 -0.86
N GLU A 81 8.95 3.75 -2.13
CA GLU A 81 10.05 4.61 -2.60
C GLU A 81 9.82 6.08 -2.20
N LEU A 82 8.62 6.60 -2.47
CA LEU A 82 8.24 7.97 -2.10
C LEU A 82 8.29 8.20 -0.58
N ALA A 83 7.86 7.21 0.22
CA ALA A 83 7.85 7.30 1.67
C ALA A 83 9.27 7.25 2.26
N VAL A 84 10.15 6.39 1.74
CA VAL A 84 11.57 6.34 2.12
C VAL A 84 12.24 7.66 1.81
N ARG A 85 12.04 8.23 0.62
CA ARG A 85 12.59 9.54 0.26
C ARG A 85 12.10 10.65 1.19
N ALA A 86 10.81 10.64 1.55
CA ALA A 86 10.26 11.60 2.50
C ALA A 86 10.83 11.43 3.91
N GLY A 87 11.07 10.17 4.34
CA GLY A 87 11.76 9.83 5.58
C GLY A 87 13.18 10.38 5.64
N ASP A 88 13.96 10.17 4.58
CA ASP A 88 15.34 10.69 4.47
C ASP A 88 15.38 12.22 4.61
N THR A 89 14.43 12.92 3.99
CA THR A 89 14.30 14.40 4.08
C THR A 89 14.14 14.90 5.51
N VAL A 90 13.45 14.13 6.38
CA VAL A 90 13.22 14.51 7.79
C VAL A 90 14.11 13.74 8.77
N GLY A 91 15.06 12.94 8.29
CA GLY A 91 15.95 12.11 9.10
C GLY A 91 15.28 10.94 9.83
N LEU A 92 14.20 10.38 9.28
CA LEU A 92 13.50 9.17 9.77
C LEU A 92 13.52 8.09 8.68
N PRO A 93 14.63 7.35 8.54
CA PRO A 93 14.86 6.49 7.38
C PRO A 93 14.05 5.18 7.43
N VAL A 94 13.38 4.88 8.53
CA VAL A 94 12.60 3.65 8.67
C VAL A 94 11.13 3.94 8.45
N LEU A 95 10.56 3.27 7.46
CA LEU A 95 9.12 3.24 7.25
C LEU A 95 8.55 2.15 8.15
N GLU A 96 8.03 2.58 9.30
CA GLU A 96 7.46 1.67 10.29
C GLU A 96 6.20 1.00 9.76
N GLU A 97 5.31 1.78 9.15
CA GLU A 97 4.13 1.27 8.47
C GLU A 97 3.77 2.14 7.26
N LEU A 98 3.16 1.51 6.26
CA LEU A 98 2.51 2.18 5.14
C LEU A 98 1.30 1.36 4.71
N THR A 99 0.14 2.00 4.62
CA THR A 99 -1.11 1.41 4.13
C THR A 99 -1.52 2.09 2.83
N HIS A 100 -1.90 1.30 1.82
CA HIS A 100 -2.52 1.82 0.61
C HIS A 100 -4.01 2.06 0.84
N GLU A 101 -4.43 3.32 0.69
CA GLU A 101 -5.79 3.78 0.97
C GLU A 101 -6.67 3.77 -0.28
N ALA A 102 -6.11 4.18 -1.42
CA ALA A 102 -6.79 4.19 -2.70
C ALA A 102 -5.81 4.00 -3.86
N PRO A 103 -6.17 3.27 -4.94
CA PRO A 103 -5.34 3.16 -6.13
C PRO A 103 -5.05 4.54 -6.73
N LEU A 104 -3.81 4.77 -7.15
CA LEU A 104 -3.43 5.93 -7.94
C LEU A 104 -3.43 5.57 -9.41
N VAL A 105 -4.53 5.88 -10.09
CA VAL A 105 -4.68 5.66 -11.54
C VAL A 105 -3.93 6.76 -12.29
N LEU A 106 -3.13 6.39 -13.30
CA LEU A 106 -2.40 7.30 -14.15
C LEU A 106 -3.04 7.35 -15.54
N PRO A 107 -3.77 8.43 -15.88
CA PRO A 107 -4.35 8.57 -17.21
C PRO A 107 -3.25 8.66 -18.28
N SER A 108 -3.60 8.23 -19.51
CA SER A 108 -2.65 8.23 -20.64
C SER A 108 -2.31 9.62 -21.18
N ASP A 109 -3.16 10.60 -20.90
CA ASP A 109 -3.15 11.93 -21.54
C ASP A 109 -2.93 13.08 -20.55
N THR A 110 -3.32 12.92 -19.29
CA THR A 110 -3.11 13.90 -18.22
C THR A 110 -2.03 13.46 -17.24
N ALA A 111 -1.68 14.35 -16.31
CA ALA A 111 -0.78 14.03 -15.21
C ALA A 111 -1.54 14.04 -13.89
N VAL A 112 -0.92 13.49 -12.86
CA VAL A 112 -1.35 13.62 -11.49
C VAL A 112 -0.32 14.43 -10.72
N THR A 113 -0.75 15.54 -10.12
CA THR A 113 0.05 16.25 -9.14
C THR A 113 0.08 15.42 -7.85
N LEU A 114 1.27 15.21 -7.30
CA LEU A 114 1.50 14.54 -6.02
C LEU A 114 1.86 15.53 -4.91
N GLN A 115 1.38 15.24 -3.70
CA GLN A 115 1.84 15.84 -2.46
C GLN A 115 2.09 14.75 -1.42
N ILE A 116 3.26 14.78 -0.81
CA ILE A 116 3.59 13.95 0.34
C ILE A 116 3.72 14.88 1.53
N ILE A 117 2.95 14.63 2.58
CA ILE A 117 2.96 15.44 3.79
C ILE A 117 3.54 14.60 4.91
N VAL A 118 4.59 15.12 5.55
CA VAL A 118 5.18 14.53 6.75
C VAL A 118 4.91 15.47 7.92
N ARG A 119 4.37 14.95 9.03
CA ARG A 119 4.11 15.70 10.26
C ARG A 119 4.65 14.94 11.47
N ARG A 120 5.45 15.62 12.29
CA ARG A 120 6.07 15.14 13.51
C ARG A 120 5.63 16.01 14.67
N ASP A 121 5.11 15.39 15.72
CA ASP A 121 4.87 16.10 16.97
C ASP A 121 6.20 16.52 17.63
N PRO A 122 6.30 17.72 18.23
CA PRO A 122 7.52 18.17 18.88
C PRO A 122 8.07 17.16 19.90
N GLY A 123 9.32 16.74 19.71
CA GLY A 123 9.99 15.76 20.59
C GLY A 123 9.69 14.29 20.30
N SER A 124 8.85 13.99 19.30
CA SER A 124 8.61 12.62 18.80
C SER A 124 9.78 12.11 17.96
N ASP A 125 10.09 10.82 18.08
CA ASP A 125 10.98 10.08 17.17
C ASP A 125 10.23 9.49 15.97
N ARG A 126 8.93 9.78 15.87
CA ARG A 126 8.00 9.28 14.86
C ARG A 126 7.31 10.43 14.13
N ALA A 127 7.04 10.25 12.85
CA ALA A 127 6.27 11.19 12.05
C ALA A 127 5.18 10.47 11.24
N ALA A 128 4.00 11.05 11.18
CA ALA A 128 2.95 10.63 10.26
C ALA A 128 3.32 11.06 8.83
N LEU A 129 2.96 10.21 7.86
CA LEU A 129 3.15 10.43 6.44
C LEU A 129 1.84 10.20 5.69
N GLU A 130 1.50 11.08 4.77
CA GLU A 130 0.32 10.98 3.90
C GLU A 130 0.73 11.30 2.45
N VAL A 131 0.30 10.46 1.49
CA VAL A 131 0.53 10.66 0.06
C VAL A 131 -0.79 10.96 -0.63
N TYR A 132 -0.90 12.17 -1.17
CA TYR A 132 -2.06 12.67 -1.89
C TYR A 132 -1.79 12.80 -3.39
N GLY A 133 -2.83 12.54 -4.17
CA GLY A 133 -2.84 12.73 -5.62
C GLY A 133 -4.02 13.60 -6.04
N ARG A 134 -3.81 14.41 -7.07
CA ARG A 134 -4.87 15.19 -7.72
C ARG A 134 -4.64 15.20 -9.22
N GLN A 135 -5.66 14.83 -9.98
CA GLN A 135 -5.58 14.85 -11.44
C GLN A 135 -5.45 16.29 -11.94
N ASP A 136 -4.53 16.50 -12.88
CA ASP A 136 -4.38 17.76 -13.61
C ASP A 136 -5.43 17.84 -14.72
N ASP A 137 -6.68 18.11 -14.34
CA ASP A 137 -7.75 18.41 -15.28
C ASP A 137 -7.76 19.93 -15.58
N ALA A 138 -7.52 20.29 -16.84
CA ALA A 138 -7.57 21.69 -17.27
C ALA A 138 -8.97 22.31 -17.14
N SER A 139 -10.02 21.49 -17.09
CA SER A 139 -11.41 21.90 -16.90
C SER A 139 -11.81 22.05 -15.41
N ASP A 140 -11.09 21.40 -14.50
CA ASP A 140 -11.21 21.57 -13.04
C ASP A 140 -9.82 21.67 -12.36
N PRO A 141 -9.18 22.86 -12.43
CA PRO A 141 -7.87 23.08 -11.81
C PRO A 141 -7.91 23.04 -10.26
N THR A 142 -9.11 22.96 -9.67
CA THR A 142 -9.36 22.89 -8.23
C THR A 142 -9.83 21.52 -7.77
N GLY A 143 -9.66 20.48 -8.60
CA GLY A 143 -10.08 19.11 -8.31
C GLY A 143 -9.69 18.62 -6.91
N SER A 144 -10.46 17.68 -6.37
CA SER A 144 -10.24 17.15 -5.03
C SER A 144 -8.96 16.33 -4.94
N TRP A 145 -8.24 16.49 -3.83
CA TRP A 145 -7.15 15.58 -3.45
C TRP A 145 -7.71 14.24 -2.97
N THR A 146 -7.07 13.15 -3.39
CA THR A 146 -7.33 11.80 -2.92
C THR A 146 -6.13 11.33 -2.10
N LEU A 147 -6.38 10.79 -0.90
CA LEU A 147 -5.36 10.10 -0.11
C LEU A 147 -5.13 8.71 -0.70
N HIS A 148 -3.91 8.43 -1.14
CA HIS A 148 -3.54 7.15 -1.76
C HIS A 148 -2.76 6.24 -0.82
N ALA A 149 -1.99 6.81 0.09
CA ALA A 149 -1.28 6.05 1.12
C ALA A 149 -1.11 6.86 2.39
N SER A 150 -1.12 6.19 3.54
CA SER A 150 -0.88 6.76 4.86
C SER A 150 0.11 5.88 5.63
N GLY A 151 0.90 6.44 6.53
CA GLY A 151 1.91 5.66 7.24
C GLY A 151 2.64 6.42 8.34
N THR A 152 3.61 5.72 8.93
CA THR A 152 4.44 6.24 10.03
C THR A 152 5.92 5.99 9.73
N LEU A 153 6.74 7.04 9.93
CA LEU A 153 8.19 7.04 9.82
C LEU A 153 8.83 7.07 11.20
N THR A 154 9.99 6.45 11.38
CA THR A 154 10.74 6.43 12.66
C THR A 154 12.25 6.50 12.46
N ALA A 155 12.97 6.94 13.51
CA ALA A 155 14.42 7.12 13.50
C ALA A 155 15.19 5.79 13.64
N ALA A 156 14.62 4.82 14.36
CA ALA A 156 15.28 3.56 14.65
C ALA A 156 14.44 2.39 14.14
N ALA A 157 15.09 1.48 13.41
CA ALA A 157 14.58 0.13 13.27
C ALA A 157 14.55 -0.44 14.69
N THR A 158 13.37 -0.63 15.27
CA THR A 158 13.22 -1.47 16.46
C THR A 158 13.93 -2.76 16.11
N THR A 159 15.05 -3.01 16.79
CA THR A 159 16.02 -4.03 16.42
C THR A 159 15.44 -5.41 16.71
N ALA A 160 14.48 -5.84 15.90
CA ALA A 160 14.43 -7.22 15.48
C ALA A 160 15.59 -7.34 14.50
N THR A 161 16.69 -7.93 14.95
CA THR A 161 17.80 -8.36 14.10
C THR A 161 17.21 -9.25 13.01
N ILE A 162 16.80 -8.67 11.88
CA ILE A 162 16.63 -9.41 10.64
C ILE A 162 18.07 -9.64 10.19
N THR A 163 18.66 -10.72 10.71
CA THR A 163 19.91 -11.23 10.17
C THR A 163 19.68 -11.35 8.66
N PRO A 164 20.56 -10.82 7.79
CA PRO A 164 20.52 -11.17 6.38
C PRO A 164 20.39 -12.68 6.33
N ALA A 165 19.35 -13.20 5.69
CA ALA A 165 19.23 -14.65 5.57
C ALA A 165 20.54 -15.12 4.94
N ASP A 166 21.30 -15.99 5.62
CA ASP A 166 22.56 -16.55 5.11
C ASP A 166 22.37 -17.10 3.67
N ASP A 167 21.12 -17.43 3.34
CA ASP A 167 20.62 -17.85 2.03
C ASP A 167 20.78 -16.85 0.88
N LEU A 168 20.93 -15.53 1.11
CA LEU A 168 21.15 -14.55 0.03
C LEU A 168 22.62 -14.43 -0.40
N THR A 169 23.54 -14.96 0.42
CA THR A 169 24.98 -14.99 0.11
C THR A 169 25.42 -16.24 -0.65
N HIS A 170 24.67 -17.34 -0.53
CA HIS A 170 24.92 -18.60 -1.24
C HIS A 170 23.91 -18.76 -2.37
N TRP A 171 24.37 -18.85 -3.63
CA TRP A 171 23.46 -18.82 -4.77
C TRP A 171 23.80 -19.85 -5.87
N PRO A 172 22.81 -20.56 -6.44
CA PRO A 172 21.40 -20.63 -6.00
C PRO A 172 21.25 -21.12 -4.54
N PRO A 173 20.13 -20.81 -3.86
CA PRO A 173 19.92 -21.19 -2.47
C PRO A 173 20.04 -22.71 -2.29
N PRO A 174 20.87 -23.20 -1.35
CA PRO A 174 21.01 -24.63 -1.12
C PRO A 174 19.67 -25.28 -0.75
N GLY A 175 19.37 -26.41 -1.39
CA GLY A 175 18.14 -27.18 -1.13
C GLY A 175 16.88 -26.59 -1.74
N ALA A 176 16.98 -25.57 -2.60
CA ALA A 176 15.85 -25.03 -3.34
C ALA A 176 15.75 -25.62 -4.76
N ASP A 177 14.53 -25.93 -5.18
CA ASP A 177 14.23 -26.45 -6.50
C ASP A 177 13.92 -25.30 -7.48
N ALA A 178 14.43 -25.39 -8.70
CA ALA A 178 14.18 -24.36 -9.72
C ALA A 178 12.74 -24.41 -10.24
N VAL A 179 12.11 -23.23 -10.35
CA VAL A 179 10.76 -23.05 -10.88
C VAL A 179 10.84 -22.43 -12.28
N PRO A 180 10.19 -23.03 -13.30
CA PRO A 180 10.14 -22.43 -14.65
C PRO A 180 9.45 -21.06 -14.65
N VAL A 181 10.07 -20.05 -15.27
CA VAL A 181 9.55 -18.67 -15.30
C VAL A 181 8.92 -18.25 -16.62
N ASP A 182 9.04 -19.05 -17.69
CA ASP A 182 8.56 -18.71 -19.04
C ASP A 182 7.06 -18.40 -19.10
N ALA A 183 6.27 -19.04 -18.22
CA ALA A 183 4.83 -18.87 -18.14
C ALA A 183 4.38 -17.80 -17.12
N LEU A 184 5.30 -17.19 -16.36
CA LEU A 184 4.97 -16.28 -15.27
C LEU A 184 4.14 -15.08 -15.73
N TYR A 185 4.68 -14.27 -16.65
CA TYR A 185 3.98 -13.07 -17.13
C TYR A 185 2.73 -13.38 -17.96
N PRO A 186 2.71 -14.41 -18.84
CA PRO A 186 1.47 -14.88 -19.46
C PRO A 186 0.39 -15.28 -18.45
N HIS A 187 0.76 -15.95 -17.35
CA HIS A 187 -0.17 -16.33 -16.28
C HIS A 187 -0.73 -15.11 -15.55
N LEU A 188 0.14 -14.18 -15.13
CA LEU A 188 -0.27 -12.91 -14.49
C LEU A 188 -1.19 -12.09 -15.40
N ALA A 189 -0.91 -12.00 -16.70
CA ALA A 189 -1.77 -11.34 -17.67
C ALA A 189 -3.15 -12.02 -17.78
N GLY A 190 -3.22 -13.35 -17.66
CA GLY A 190 -4.48 -14.10 -17.60
C GLY A 190 -5.34 -13.77 -16.38
N GLN A 191 -4.72 -13.29 -15.29
CA GLN A 191 -5.39 -12.80 -14.08
C GLN A 191 -5.74 -11.30 -14.14
N GLY A 192 -5.38 -10.61 -15.22
CA GLY A 192 -5.60 -9.18 -15.41
C GLY A 192 -4.46 -8.29 -14.91
N LEU A 193 -3.30 -8.87 -14.55
CA LEU A 193 -2.07 -8.14 -14.23
C LEU A 193 -1.18 -8.04 -15.48
N HIS A 194 -1.25 -6.91 -16.16
CA HIS A 194 -0.53 -6.66 -17.40
C HIS A 194 0.75 -5.88 -17.11
N TYR A 195 1.84 -6.64 -16.88
CA TYR A 195 3.17 -6.08 -16.77
C TYR A 195 3.82 -5.94 -18.15
N GLY A 196 4.21 -4.72 -18.52
CA GLY A 196 5.01 -4.42 -19.70
C GLY A 196 6.52 -4.57 -19.45
N PRO A 197 7.35 -4.29 -20.47
CA PRO A 197 8.78 -4.58 -20.45
C PRO A 197 9.54 -4.06 -19.24
N ALA A 198 9.20 -2.89 -18.68
CA ALA A 198 9.88 -2.33 -17.52
C ALA A 198 9.67 -3.12 -16.21
N PHE A 199 8.54 -3.83 -16.08
CA PHE A 199 8.17 -4.61 -14.89
C PHE A 199 8.43 -6.12 -15.05
N GLN A 200 8.91 -6.54 -16.23
CA GLN A 200 9.25 -7.93 -16.52
C GLN A 200 10.71 -8.28 -16.13
N GLY A 201 11.05 -8.04 -14.86
CA GLY A 201 12.42 -8.18 -14.33
C GLY A 201 12.82 -9.56 -13.82
N VAL A 202 11.89 -10.51 -13.64
CA VAL A 202 12.20 -11.84 -13.06
C VAL A 202 13.05 -12.66 -14.03
N ARG A 203 14.19 -13.17 -13.55
CA ARG A 203 15.13 -13.99 -14.33
C ARG A 203 15.07 -15.47 -13.97
N ALA A 204 14.97 -15.77 -12.68
CA ALA A 204 14.90 -17.12 -12.17
C ALA A 204 14.17 -17.14 -10.82
N ILE A 205 13.48 -18.24 -10.53
CA ILE A 205 12.78 -18.49 -9.28
C ILE A 205 13.22 -19.86 -8.76
N TRP A 206 13.42 -19.95 -7.44
CA TRP A 206 13.60 -21.19 -6.72
C TRP A 206 12.62 -21.28 -5.56
N HIS A 207 12.28 -22.51 -5.19
CA HIS A 207 11.35 -22.79 -4.11
C HIS A 207 11.96 -23.77 -3.11
N ARG A 208 11.81 -23.49 -1.81
CA ARG A 208 12.25 -24.36 -0.72
C ARG A 208 11.21 -24.33 0.39
N ASP A 209 10.54 -25.46 0.61
CA ASP A 209 9.42 -25.60 1.55
C ASP A 209 8.26 -24.64 1.24
N ASP A 210 8.12 -23.52 1.96
CA ASP A 210 7.15 -22.45 1.67
C ASP A 210 7.86 -21.13 1.27
N GLU A 211 9.20 -21.15 1.16
CA GLU A 211 10.02 -19.99 0.86
C GLU A 211 10.28 -19.86 -0.64
N VAL A 212 10.23 -18.62 -1.13
CA VAL A 212 10.50 -18.29 -2.53
C VAL A 212 11.78 -17.47 -2.62
N PHE A 213 12.62 -17.82 -3.58
CA PHE A 213 13.83 -17.09 -3.92
C PHE A 213 13.78 -16.68 -5.38
N ALA A 214 14.33 -15.51 -5.70
CA ALA A 214 14.38 -15.06 -7.09
C ALA A 214 15.63 -14.25 -7.42
N GLU A 215 16.04 -14.32 -8.68
CA GLU A 215 16.89 -13.32 -9.32
C GLU A 215 16.02 -12.37 -10.12
N VAL A 216 16.21 -11.07 -9.89
CA VAL A 216 15.45 -10.01 -10.57
C VAL A 216 16.42 -8.96 -11.07
N GLU A 217 16.22 -8.49 -12.29
CA GLU A 217 17.00 -7.43 -12.91
C GLU A 217 16.10 -6.35 -13.47
N LEU A 218 16.52 -5.09 -13.32
CA LEU A 218 15.81 -3.96 -13.90
C LEU A 218 16.04 -3.94 -15.42
N PRO A 219 14.98 -4.04 -16.25
CA PRO A 219 15.13 -3.99 -17.70
C PRO A 219 15.58 -2.61 -18.20
N THR A 220 16.33 -2.57 -19.31
CA THR A 220 16.68 -1.31 -20.00
C THR A 220 15.41 -0.65 -20.57
N PRO A 221 15.22 0.68 -20.45
CA PRO A 221 16.18 1.70 -20.00
C PRO A 221 16.22 1.97 -18.49
N GLY A 222 15.45 1.26 -17.66
CA GLY A 222 15.37 1.53 -16.21
C GLY A 222 16.72 1.53 -15.49
N VAL A 223 17.68 0.73 -15.96
CA VAL A 223 19.07 0.70 -15.47
C VAL A 223 19.73 2.08 -15.42
N GLU A 224 19.50 2.93 -16.43
CA GLU A 224 20.09 4.27 -16.48
C GLU A 224 19.48 5.22 -15.45
N GLN A 225 18.25 4.95 -15.02
CA GLN A 225 17.49 5.77 -14.06
C GLN A 225 17.67 5.29 -12.61
N ALA A 226 18.14 4.06 -12.41
CA ALA A 226 18.21 3.40 -11.09
C ALA A 226 18.93 4.24 -10.04
N ALA A 227 20.04 4.90 -10.41
CA ALA A 227 20.85 5.70 -9.49
C ALA A 227 20.12 6.92 -8.89
N GLY A 228 19.01 7.37 -9.51
CA GLY A 228 18.16 8.43 -8.96
C GLY A 228 17.15 7.95 -7.92
N PHE A 229 16.95 6.65 -7.80
CA PHE A 229 16.02 6.05 -6.84
C PHE A 229 16.78 5.44 -5.65
N GLY A 230 16.11 5.38 -4.50
CA GLY A 230 16.48 4.47 -3.44
C GLY A 230 16.44 3.04 -3.97
N LEU A 231 15.24 2.54 -4.27
CA LEU A 231 15.05 1.28 -4.99
C LEU A 231 14.03 1.49 -6.11
N HIS A 232 14.46 1.31 -7.36
CA HIS A 232 13.60 1.56 -8.52
C HIS A 232 12.26 0.79 -8.39
N PRO A 233 11.08 1.45 -8.44
CA PRO A 233 9.81 0.79 -8.14
C PRO A 233 9.54 -0.46 -8.97
N ALA A 234 9.86 -0.44 -10.27
CA ALA A 234 9.70 -1.61 -11.14
C ALA A 234 10.62 -2.80 -10.79
N LEU A 235 11.83 -2.55 -10.26
CA LEU A 235 12.74 -3.60 -9.78
C LEU A 235 12.18 -4.23 -8.50
N PHE A 236 11.70 -3.39 -7.57
CA PHE A 236 11.10 -3.87 -6.33
C PHE A 236 9.79 -4.63 -6.60
N ASP A 237 8.94 -4.13 -7.50
CA ASP A 237 7.68 -4.77 -7.84
C ASP A 237 7.90 -6.14 -8.49
N ALA A 238 8.88 -6.23 -9.40
CA ALA A 238 9.29 -7.50 -9.99
C ALA A 238 9.80 -8.52 -8.97
N ALA A 239 10.36 -8.10 -7.83
CA ALA A 239 10.69 -9.00 -6.73
C ALA A 239 9.44 -9.68 -6.13
N LEU A 240 8.30 -8.99 -6.11
CA LEU A 240 7.05 -9.52 -5.58
C LEU A 240 6.33 -10.45 -6.58
N HIS A 241 6.57 -10.29 -7.89
CA HIS A 241 6.03 -11.18 -8.92
C HIS A 241 6.46 -12.65 -8.73
N ALA A 242 7.59 -12.88 -8.05
CA ALA A 242 8.07 -14.22 -7.76
C ALA A 242 7.09 -15.07 -6.92
N LEU A 243 6.22 -14.43 -6.11
CA LEU A 243 5.18 -15.12 -5.34
C LEU A 243 4.22 -15.89 -6.25
N ALA A 244 3.78 -15.27 -7.33
CA ALA A 244 2.87 -15.89 -8.29
C ALA A 244 3.52 -17.05 -9.06
N GLY A 245 4.85 -17.04 -9.18
CA GLY A 245 5.60 -18.13 -9.81
C GLY A 245 5.60 -19.42 -8.98
N ALA A 246 5.67 -19.29 -7.64
CA ALA A 246 5.69 -20.43 -6.74
C ALA A 246 4.32 -21.15 -6.66
N ASP A 247 3.23 -20.37 -6.61
CA ASP A 247 1.85 -20.89 -6.59
C ASP A 247 1.50 -21.72 -7.84
N HIS A 248 2.11 -21.40 -9.01
CA HIS A 248 1.88 -22.13 -10.25
C HIS A 248 2.49 -23.55 -10.22
N SER A 249 3.56 -23.76 -9.45
CA SER A 249 4.26 -25.06 -9.38
C SER A 249 3.50 -26.09 -8.55
N ASP A 250 2.71 -25.62 -7.57
CA ASP A 250 1.90 -26.46 -6.71
C ASP A 250 0.53 -26.73 -7.38
N HIS A 251 0.44 -27.83 -8.13
CA HIS A 251 -0.83 -28.39 -8.60
C HIS A 251 -1.70 -28.92 -7.44
N ARG A 252 -1.99 -28.08 -6.42
CA ARG A 252 -3.04 -28.35 -5.43
C ARG A 252 -4.35 -27.82 -5.99
N GLY A 253 -5.03 -28.69 -6.73
CA GLY A 253 -6.40 -28.47 -7.17
C GLY A 253 -7.32 -28.14 -5.99
N HIS A 254 -7.50 -26.85 -5.74
CA HIS A 254 -8.59 -26.35 -4.93
C HIS A 254 -9.73 -26.04 -5.90
N SER A 255 -10.69 -26.95 -5.96
CA SER A 255 -12.00 -26.70 -6.55
C SER A 255 -12.67 -25.57 -5.77
N GLY A 256 -12.61 -24.36 -6.32
CA GLY A 256 -13.19 -23.15 -5.74
C GLY A 256 -12.60 -21.95 -6.49
N GLN A 257 -13.42 -20.94 -6.78
CA GLN A 257 -13.06 -19.74 -7.52
C GLN A 257 -11.65 -19.25 -7.17
N GLU A 258 -10.74 -19.24 -8.15
CA GLU A 258 -9.35 -18.81 -7.92
C GLU A 258 -9.39 -17.41 -7.29
N PRO A 259 -8.74 -17.20 -6.13
CA PRO A 259 -8.64 -15.87 -5.56
C PRO A 259 -7.96 -14.97 -6.60
N GLY A 260 -8.59 -13.83 -6.91
CA GLY A 260 -8.06 -12.88 -7.89
C GLY A 260 -6.64 -12.41 -7.55
N PRO A 261 -5.98 -11.70 -8.48
CA PRO A 261 -4.58 -11.30 -8.32
C PRO A 261 -4.35 -10.57 -6.99
N GLN A 262 -3.29 -10.94 -6.28
CA GLN A 262 -2.94 -10.33 -5.00
C GLN A 262 -2.03 -9.12 -5.23
N LEU A 263 -2.37 -7.99 -4.63
CA LEU A 263 -1.60 -6.75 -4.67
C LEU A 263 -1.08 -6.38 -3.27
N PRO A 264 0.06 -5.68 -3.17
CA PRO A 264 0.51 -5.07 -1.92
C PRO A 264 -0.58 -4.19 -1.31
N PHE A 265 -0.81 -4.31 0.00
CA PHE A 265 -1.78 -3.51 0.73
C PHE A 265 -1.17 -2.74 1.90
N ALA A 266 -0.41 -3.43 2.77
CA ALA A 266 0.22 -2.81 3.92
C ALA A 266 1.64 -3.31 4.13
N TRP A 267 2.55 -2.39 4.43
CA TRP A 267 3.97 -2.63 4.64
C TRP A 267 4.31 -2.33 6.09
N GLN A 268 5.21 -3.12 6.67
CA GLN A 268 5.71 -2.88 8.02
C GLN A 268 7.22 -3.07 8.07
N GLY A 269 7.89 -2.14 8.75
CA GLY A 269 9.32 -2.16 9.01
C GLY A 269 10.12 -2.28 7.71
N VAL A 270 9.91 -1.35 6.77
CA VAL A 270 10.74 -1.24 5.57
C VAL A 270 12.00 -0.46 5.91
N THR A 271 13.15 -0.99 5.52
CA THR A 271 14.45 -0.33 5.65
C THR A 271 15.23 -0.53 4.37
N LEU A 272 15.71 0.57 3.79
CA LEU A 272 16.63 0.57 2.66
C LEU A 272 18.06 0.63 3.21
N HIS A 273 18.90 -0.30 2.76
CA HIS A 273 20.31 -0.44 3.18
C HIS A 273 21.29 0.09 2.13
N ALA A 274 20.89 0.06 0.85
CA ALA A 274 21.66 0.59 -0.27
C ALA A 274 20.72 1.13 -1.35
N SER A 275 21.18 2.15 -2.08
CA SER A 275 20.41 2.80 -3.14
C SER A 275 20.94 2.46 -4.54
N GLY A 276 20.10 2.62 -5.55
CA GLY A 276 20.50 2.53 -6.96
C GLY A 276 20.77 1.11 -7.47
N ALA A 277 20.24 0.08 -6.78
CA ALA A 277 20.36 -1.29 -7.23
C ALA A 277 19.70 -1.50 -8.61
N THR A 278 20.35 -2.29 -9.47
CA THR A 278 19.84 -2.67 -10.80
C THR A 278 19.51 -4.16 -10.91
N ALA A 279 19.93 -4.95 -9.93
CA ALA A 279 19.68 -6.38 -9.84
C ALA A 279 19.56 -6.78 -8.37
N LEU A 280 18.73 -7.78 -8.10
CA LEU A 280 18.42 -8.27 -6.77
C LEU A 280 18.44 -9.80 -6.72
N ARG A 281 18.98 -10.32 -5.62
CA ARG A 281 18.58 -11.61 -5.05
C ARG A 281 17.47 -11.36 -4.03
N VAL A 282 16.42 -12.15 -4.13
CA VAL A 282 15.18 -11.99 -3.38
C VAL A 282 14.96 -13.22 -2.51
N HIS A 283 14.55 -13.02 -1.26
CA HIS A 283 14.02 -14.07 -0.39
C HIS A 283 12.68 -13.61 0.19
N LEU A 284 11.62 -14.36 -0.13
CA LEU A 284 10.26 -14.15 0.33
C LEU A 284 9.87 -15.29 1.24
N ARG A 285 9.56 -14.95 2.49
CA ARG A 285 9.22 -15.95 3.51
C ARG A 285 7.82 -15.68 4.05
N PRO A 286 6.85 -16.58 3.85
CA PRO A 286 5.55 -16.48 4.47
C PRO A 286 5.66 -16.41 6.00
N THR A 287 4.92 -15.48 6.59
CA THR A 287 4.80 -15.29 8.05
C THR A 287 3.38 -15.51 8.56
N GLY A 288 2.44 -15.75 7.65
CA GLY A 288 1.01 -15.96 7.90
C GLY A 288 0.24 -16.15 6.58
N PRO A 289 -1.09 -16.29 6.61
CA PRO A 289 -1.90 -16.63 5.42
C PRO A 289 -1.83 -15.61 4.27
N THR A 290 -1.59 -14.34 4.59
CA THR A 290 -1.52 -13.23 3.63
C THR A 290 -0.36 -12.29 3.93
N THR A 291 0.62 -12.75 4.72
CA THR A 291 1.74 -11.93 5.20
C THR A 291 3.07 -12.56 4.86
N ILE A 292 3.99 -11.74 4.34
CA ILE A 292 5.27 -12.19 3.81
C ILE A 292 6.37 -11.25 4.31
N ALA A 293 7.49 -11.81 4.79
CA ALA A 293 8.71 -11.05 5.00
C ALA A 293 9.54 -11.02 3.71
N VAL A 294 10.14 -9.87 3.39
CA VAL A 294 10.92 -9.66 2.16
C VAL A 294 12.34 -9.28 2.52
N SER A 295 13.32 -10.01 2.00
CA SER A 295 14.74 -9.64 2.08
C SER A 295 15.32 -9.52 0.68
N LEU A 296 15.96 -8.39 0.41
CA LEU A 296 16.56 -8.06 -0.88
C LEU A 296 18.05 -7.82 -0.69
N ALA A 297 18.86 -8.44 -1.54
CA ALA A 297 20.30 -8.25 -1.60
C ALA A 297 20.74 -8.01 -3.05
N ASP A 298 21.91 -7.42 -3.25
CA ASP A 298 22.53 -7.32 -4.56
C ASP A 298 23.08 -8.70 -5.03
N PRO A 299 23.62 -8.80 -6.26
CA PRO A 299 24.20 -10.06 -6.76
C PRO A 299 25.41 -10.57 -5.97
N ASP A 300 26.05 -9.73 -5.15
CA ASP A 300 27.16 -10.13 -4.27
C ASP A 300 26.65 -10.58 -2.87
N GLY A 301 25.35 -10.44 -2.60
CA GLY A 301 24.72 -10.78 -1.33
C GLY A 301 24.72 -9.64 -0.31
N THR A 302 25.10 -8.43 -0.71
CA THR A 302 25.03 -7.23 0.15
C THR A 302 23.56 -6.81 0.31
N PRO A 303 23.06 -6.60 1.55
CA PRO A 303 21.68 -6.18 1.75
C PRO A 303 21.34 -4.88 1.02
N VAL A 304 20.20 -4.87 0.33
CA VAL A 304 19.63 -3.71 -0.37
C VAL A 304 18.40 -3.19 0.37
N ALA A 305 17.45 -4.04 0.72
CA ALA A 305 16.28 -3.65 1.51
C ALA A 305 15.70 -4.82 2.31
N THR A 306 15.00 -4.51 3.39
CA THR A 306 14.27 -5.47 4.21
C THR A 306 12.86 -4.96 4.48
N VAL A 307 11.86 -5.84 4.38
CA VAL A 307 10.48 -5.61 4.81
C VAL A 307 10.13 -6.66 5.84
N THR A 308 9.76 -6.21 7.04
CA THR A 308 9.42 -7.11 8.15
C THR A 308 8.13 -7.88 7.87
N SER A 309 7.13 -7.19 7.33
CA SER A 309 5.86 -7.79 6.93
C SER A 309 5.24 -7.01 5.77
N LEU A 310 4.80 -7.73 4.74
CA LEU A 310 3.98 -7.25 3.65
C LEU A 310 2.66 -8.03 3.68
N VAL A 311 1.56 -7.30 3.85
CA VAL A 311 0.19 -7.82 3.68
C VAL A 311 -0.23 -7.65 2.24
N THR A 312 -0.71 -8.71 1.61
CA THR A 312 -1.33 -8.65 0.28
C THR A 312 -2.85 -8.81 0.35
N ARG A 313 -3.57 -8.25 -0.62
CA ARG A 313 -5.02 -8.39 -0.75
C ARG A 313 -5.42 -8.62 -2.21
N PRO A 314 -6.58 -9.25 -2.48
CA PRO A 314 -7.13 -9.32 -3.83
C PRO A 314 -7.26 -7.92 -4.44
N ALA A 315 -6.97 -7.80 -5.74
CA ALA A 315 -7.08 -6.54 -6.45
C ALA A 315 -8.49 -5.95 -6.31
N PRO A 316 -8.62 -4.65 -6.00
CA PRO A 316 -9.91 -4.01 -5.92
C PRO A 316 -10.55 -3.94 -7.30
N SER A 317 -11.89 -3.92 -7.35
CA SER A 317 -12.61 -3.54 -8.57
C SER A 317 -12.30 -2.08 -8.88
N ILE A 318 -11.57 -1.81 -9.97
CA ILE A 318 -11.23 -0.44 -10.38
C ILE A 318 -12.34 0.07 -11.31
N PRO A 319 -13.07 1.14 -10.94
CA PRO A 319 -14.05 1.76 -11.83
C PRO A 319 -13.35 2.32 -13.07
N ARG A 320 -13.83 2.00 -14.27
CA ARG A 320 -13.30 2.59 -15.50
C ARG A 320 -13.81 4.03 -15.66
N PRO A 321 -12.99 4.98 -16.14
CA PRO A 321 -13.44 6.36 -16.40
C PRO A 321 -14.62 6.47 -17.38
N ALA A 322 -14.74 5.52 -18.31
CA ALA A 322 -15.88 5.44 -19.23
C ALA A 322 -17.20 5.00 -18.56
N ASP A 323 -17.13 4.50 -17.32
CA ASP A 323 -18.24 3.95 -16.53
C ASP A 323 -18.66 4.90 -15.38
N ASP A 324 -18.37 6.20 -15.42
CA ASP A 324 -18.63 7.11 -14.29
C ASP A 324 -19.87 8.02 -14.46
N PRO A 325 -21.08 7.55 -14.09
CA PRO A 325 -22.20 8.39 -13.66
C PRO A 325 -22.20 8.62 -12.13
N THR A 326 -21.16 8.17 -11.41
CA THR A 326 -21.06 8.08 -9.95
C THR A 326 -20.34 9.24 -9.26
N HIS A 327 -19.71 10.16 -9.99
CA HIS A 327 -19.22 11.43 -9.45
C HIS A 327 -20.31 12.27 -8.72
N HIS A 328 -21.58 11.87 -8.83
CA HIS A 328 -22.73 12.37 -8.05
C HIS A 328 -23.59 11.28 -7.38
N ALA A 329 -23.08 10.06 -7.18
CA ALA A 329 -23.82 9.00 -6.51
C ALA A 329 -23.82 9.17 -4.99
N LEU A 330 -24.99 9.10 -4.38
CA LEU A 330 -25.12 8.97 -2.93
C LEU A 330 -24.88 7.51 -2.56
N PHE A 331 -23.81 7.25 -1.81
CA PHE A 331 -23.56 5.93 -1.23
C PHE A 331 -24.47 5.70 -0.02
N HIS A 332 -24.96 4.47 0.13
CA HIS A 332 -25.71 4.05 1.31
C HIS A 332 -25.01 2.83 1.94
N LEU A 333 -25.09 2.74 3.26
CA LEU A 333 -24.51 1.63 4.02
C LEU A 333 -25.40 0.39 3.86
N GLU A 334 -24.89 -0.67 3.25
CA GLU A 334 -25.55 -1.98 3.18
C GLU A 334 -24.92 -2.94 4.19
N TRP A 335 -25.74 -3.52 5.07
CA TRP A 335 -25.29 -4.46 6.09
C TRP A 335 -25.42 -5.90 5.59
N THR A 336 -24.31 -6.64 5.53
CA THR A 336 -24.33 -8.07 5.19
C THR A 336 -24.56 -8.92 6.44
N PRO A 337 -25.58 -9.82 6.45
CA PRO A 337 -25.81 -10.71 7.57
C PRO A 337 -24.61 -11.65 7.80
N ALA A 338 -24.10 -11.68 9.03
CA ALA A 338 -23.14 -12.71 9.42
C ALA A 338 -23.85 -14.09 9.50
N PRO A 339 -23.18 -15.19 9.11
CA PRO A 339 -23.74 -16.53 9.24
C PRO A 339 -24.09 -16.82 10.70
N ALA A 340 -25.30 -17.34 10.94
CA ALA A 340 -25.73 -17.70 12.28
C ALA A 340 -24.82 -18.80 12.83
N LEU A 341 -24.01 -18.47 13.83
CA LEU A 341 -23.25 -19.48 14.56
C LEU A 341 -24.25 -20.39 15.29
N PRO A 342 -24.16 -21.72 15.13
CA PRO A 342 -25.00 -22.64 15.90
C PRO A 342 -24.75 -22.37 17.38
N GLY A 343 -25.81 -22.17 18.15
CA GLY A 343 -25.71 -21.90 19.59
C GLY A 343 -24.95 -23.03 20.28
N THR A 344 -23.69 -22.81 20.62
CA THR A 344 -22.84 -23.82 21.22
C THR A 344 -23.06 -23.85 22.73
N SER A 345 -23.89 -24.79 23.18
CA SER A 345 -23.71 -25.40 24.50
C SER A 345 -22.71 -26.56 24.39
N THR A 346 -21.46 -26.28 24.04
CA THR A 346 -20.27 -27.12 24.30
C THR A 346 -19.02 -26.25 24.09
N PRO A 347 -18.02 -26.24 25.00
CA PRO A 347 -16.79 -25.49 24.77
C PRO A 347 -16.02 -26.14 23.61
N ALA A 348 -15.92 -25.43 22.49
CA ALA A 348 -14.94 -25.75 21.47
C ALA A 348 -13.56 -25.30 21.97
N THR A 349 -12.53 -26.09 21.68
CA THR A 349 -11.12 -25.82 21.97
C THR A 349 -10.75 -24.39 21.55
N PRO A 350 -10.07 -23.59 22.41
CA PRO A 350 -9.89 -22.17 22.14
C PRO A 350 -9.02 -21.92 20.90
N ALA A 351 -9.55 -21.10 19.98
CA ALA A 351 -8.78 -20.39 18.99
C ALA A 351 -7.92 -19.31 19.68
N THR A 352 -6.76 -19.00 19.09
CA THR A 352 -5.61 -18.31 19.68
C THR A 352 -5.81 -16.81 19.99
N GLU A 353 -7.04 -16.27 19.94
CA GLU A 353 -7.32 -14.88 20.32
C GLU A 353 -8.59 -14.82 21.19
N GLU A 354 -8.41 -14.48 22.47
CA GLU A 354 -9.52 -14.29 23.40
C GLU A 354 -10.14 -12.91 23.14
N ILE A 355 -11.41 -12.85 22.74
CA ILE A 355 -12.16 -11.59 22.60
C ILE A 355 -13.12 -11.44 23.77
N ALA A 356 -12.99 -10.33 24.51
CA ALA A 356 -13.90 -9.99 25.60
C ALA A 356 -15.24 -9.50 25.03
N LEU A 357 -16.25 -10.37 25.07
CA LEU A 357 -17.59 -10.09 24.55
C LEU A 357 -18.48 -9.50 25.64
N HIS A 358 -18.98 -8.29 25.41
CA HIS A 358 -19.85 -7.59 26.37
C HIS A 358 -21.19 -7.24 25.72
N HIS A 359 -22.26 -7.86 26.21
CA HIS A 359 -23.62 -7.48 25.85
C HIS A 359 -24.02 -6.20 26.59
N VAL A 360 -24.39 -5.17 25.83
CA VAL A 360 -24.79 -3.88 26.39
C VAL A 360 -26.31 -3.82 26.49
N THR A 361 -26.83 -3.71 27.71
CA THR A 361 -28.24 -3.45 27.98
C THR A 361 -28.46 -2.00 28.38
N ALA A 362 -29.60 -1.46 27.99
CA ALA A 362 -30.02 -0.10 28.30
C ALA A 362 -31.24 -0.12 29.21
N ASP A 363 -30.98 -0.32 30.51
CA ASP A 363 -32.01 -0.48 31.54
C ASP A 363 -32.40 0.86 32.19
N GLY A 364 -33.69 1.06 32.45
CA GLY A 364 -34.19 2.25 33.13
C GLY A 364 -35.67 2.58 32.83
N PRO A 365 -36.32 3.36 33.70
CA PRO A 365 -37.74 3.73 33.56
C PRO A 365 -38.00 4.77 32.46
N ASP A 366 -36.98 5.53 32.06
CA ASP A 366 -37.05 6.58 31.05
C ASP A 366 -35.79 6.59 30.16
N MET A 367 -35.88 7.26 29.00
CA MET A 367 -34.80 7.28 28.00
C MET A 367 -33.48 7.86 28.53
N THR A 368 -33.55 8.90 29.36
CA THR A 368 -32.35 9.55 29.92
C THR A 368 -31.62 8.58 30.85
N THR A 369 -32.36 7.85 31.67
CA THR A 369 -31.81 6.84 32.57
C THR A 369 -31.23 5.66 31.78
N ARG A 370 -31.90 5.21 30.72
CA ARG A 370 -31.43 4.12 29.84
C ARG A 370 -30.13 4.48 29.12
N VAL A 371 -30.05 5.66 28.50
CA VAL A 371 -28.82 6.17 27.85
C VAL A 371 -27.69 6.25 28.86
N ARG A 372 -27.93 6.87 30.03
CA ARG A 372 -26.91 7.02 31.07
C ARG A 372 -26.43 5.68 31.61
N SER A 373 -27.31 4.70 31.75
CA SER A 373 -26.98 3.34 32.17
C SER A 373 -26.04 2.67 31.15
N ALA A 374 -26.45 2.62 29.88
CA ALA A 374 -25.65 2.02 28.80
C ALA A 374 -24.27 2.67 28.67
N LEU A 375 -24.21 4.01 28.65
CA LEU A 375 -22.94 4.73 28.53
C LEU A 375 -22.03 4.54 29.75
N ARG A 376 -22.58 4.45 30.97
CA ARG A 376 -21.77 4.18 32.17
C ARG A 376 -21.20 2.77 32.15
N THR A 377 -22.00 1.78 31.74
CA THR A 377 -21.54 0.39 31.59
C THR A 377 -20.39 0.32 30.59
N VAL A 378 -20.56 0.90 29.40
CA VAL A 378 -19.53 0.89 28.35
C VAL A 378 -18.30 1.67 28.78
N LEU A 379 -18.46 2.86 29.36
CA LEU A 379 -17.33 3.65 29.87
C LEU A 379 -16.57 2.90 30.97
N GLY A 380 -17.27 2.16 31.83
CA GLY A 380 -16.67 1.30 32.85
C GLY A 380 -15.83 0.19 32.23
N ILE A 381 -16.35 -0.50 31.20
CA ILE A 381 -15.62 -1.52 30.44
C ILE A 381 -14.35 -0.92 29.83
N LEU A 382 -14.48 0.18 29.08
CA LEU A 382 -13.35 0.84 28.42
C LEU A 382 -12.29 1.36 29.40
N ARG A 383 -12.68 1.84 30.58
CA ARG A 383 -11.73 2.27 31.61
C ARG A 383 -11.04 1.09 32.31
N SER A 384 -11.76 0.00 32.54
CA SER A 384 -11.20 -1.19 33.17
C SER A 384 -10.15 -1.87 32.29
N SER A 385 -10.32 -1.82 30.98
CA SER A 385 -9.33 -2.29 30.02
C SER A 385 -8.15 -1.34 29.83
N ALA A 386 -8.37 -0.02 29.99
CA ALA A 386 -7.30 0.97 29.95
C ALA A 386 -6.46 1.06 31.24
N GLY A 387 -6.96 0.57 32.37
CA GLY A 387 -6.35 0.73 33.70
C GLY A 387 -5.24 -0.27 34.05
N HIS A 388 -4.89 -1.20 33.17
CA HIS A 388 -3.73 -2.08 33.33
C HIS A 388 -2.57 -1.48 32.53
N GLU A 389 -1.41 -1.20 33.14
CA GLU A 389 -0.16 -0.93 32.41
C GLU A 389 0.24 -2.23 31.67
N PRO A 390 0.12 -2.33 30.34
CA PRO A 390 0.40 -3.57 29.64
C PRO A 390 1.78 -3.50 29.00
N THR A 391 2.61 -4.49 29.27
CA THR A 391 3.56 -4.99 28.27
C THR A 391 2.74 -5.37 27.02
N THR A 392 3.18 -4.94 25.83
CA THR A 392 2.45 -4.85 24.55
C THR A 392 1.77 -6.13 24.03
N SER A 393 1.85 -7.26 24.74
CA SER A 393 1.37 -8.58 24.29
C SER A 393 0.05 -9.06 24.88
N ASP A 394 -0.64 -8.28 25.72
CA ASP A 394 -1.79 -8.77 26.53
C ASP A 394 -3.08 -7.92 26.43
N ARG A 395 -3.31 -7.22 25.31
CA ARG A 395 -4.59 -6.49 25.10
C ARG A 395 -5.63 -7.41 24.47
N THR A 396 -6.51 -7.99 25.30
CA THR A 396 -7.72 -8.68 24.87
C THR A 396 -8.63 -7.72 24.06
N PRO A 397 -8.93 -8.00 22.78
CA PRO A 397 -9.87 -7.20 22.01
C PRO A 397 -11.25 -7.19 22.67
N ILE A 398 -11.94 -6.04 22.63
CA ILE A 398 -13.27 -5.88 23.24
C ILE A 398 -14.32 -5.78 22.14
N ALA A 399 -15.32 -6.64 22.20
CA ALA A 399 -16.49 -6.60 21.32
C ALA A 399 -17.74 -6.24 22.13
N LEU A 400 -18.38 -5.13 21.77
CA LEU A 400 -19.63 -4.65 22.39
C LEU A 400 -20.82 -5.06 21.54
N ILE A 401 -21.68 -5.94 22.07
CA ILE A 401 -22.90 -6.37 21.39
C ILE A 401 -24.06 -5.48 21.83
N THR A 402 -24.57 -4.68 20.90
CA THR A 402 -25.80 -3.90 21.07
C THR A 402 -26.96 -4.52 20.30
N ARG A 403 -28.20 -4.29 20.74
CA ARG A 403 -29.41 -4.68 20.03
C ARG A 403 -30.18 -3.43 19.59
N HIS A 404 -30.66 -3.41 18.35
CA HIS A 404 -31.42 -2.28 17.77
C HIS A 404 -30.68 -0.92 17.81
N ALA A 405 -29.35 -0.90 17.94
CA ALA A 405 -28.59 0.36 17.93
C ALA A 405 -28.58 1.05 16.55
N VAL A 406 -28.75 0.27 15.49
CA VAL A 406 -28.80 0.70 14.10
C VAL A 406 -29.94 -0.05 13.41
N SER A 407 -30.62 0.61 12.49
CA SER A 407 -31.57 -0.02 11.58
C SER A 407 -30.80 -0.52 10.37
N VAL A 408 -30.83 -1.82 10.11
CA VAL A 408 -30.03 -2.45 9.05
C VAL A 408 -30.89 -2.88 7.85
N ALA A 409 -32.20 -2.96 8.04
CA ALA A 409 -33.19 -3.20 6.99
C ALA A 409 -34.38 -2.24 7.10
N ASP A 410 -35.09 -1.97 6.00
CA ASP A 410 -36.29 -1.10 5.98
C ASP A 410 -37.42 -1.61 6.89
N THR A 411 -37.40 -2.90 7.22
CA THR A 411 -38.38 -3.55 8.10
C THR A 411 -38.00 -3.47 9.58
N ASP A 412 -36.80 -2.99 9.91
CA ASP A 412 -36.37 -2.88 11.30
C ASP A 412 -37.13 -1.76 12.04
N PRO A 413 -37.36 -1.93 13.34
CA PRO A 413 -37.87 -0.84 14.16
C PRO A 413 -36.88 0.33 14.19
N ALA A 414 -37.38 1.53 14.47
CA ALA A 414 -36.55 2.70 14.68
C ALA A 414 -35.41 2.40 15.69
N PRO A 415 -34.17 2.86 15.44
CA PRO A 415 -33.05 2.58 16.33
C PRO A 415 -33.34 3.02 17.76
N ASP A 416 -32.95 2.18 18.73
CA ASP A 416 -33.05 2.51 20.15
C ASP A 416 -31.99 3.57 20.49
N PRO A 417 -32.39 4.81 20.85
CA PRO A 417 -31.43 5.89 21.08
C PRO A 417 -30.43 5.58 22.20
N ALA A 418 -30.82 4.75 23.18
CA ALA A 418 -29.93 4.35 24.26
C ALA A 418 -28.81 3.40 23.79
N ALA A 419 -29.13 2.48 22.89
CA ALA A 419 -28.15 1.59 22.28
C ALA A 419 -27.30 2.33 21.24
N ALA A 420 -27.90 3.23 20.45
CA ALA A 420 -27.20 4.05 19.47
C ALA A 420 -26.14 4.98 20.11
N ALA A 421 -26.40 5.52 21.31
CA ALA A 421 -25.46 6.38 22.03
C ALA A 421 -24.12 5.69 22.34
N VAL A 422 -24.12 4.36 22.53
CA VAL A 422 -22.91 3.55 22.75
C VAL A 422 -21.91 3.73 21.60
N TRP A 423 -22.42 3.79 20.37
CA TRP A 423 -21.59 3.94 19.17
C TRP A 423 -20.88 5.29 19.11
N GLY A 424 -21.50 6.34 19.66
CA GLY A 424 -20.84 7.65 19.83
C GLY A 424 -19.68 7.59 20.82
N LEU A 425 -19.89 6.97 21.99
CA LEU A 425 -18.87 6.85 23.02
C LEU A 425 -17.66 6.01 22.59
N VAL A 426 -17.90 4.87 21.93
CA VAL A 426 -16.82 3.99 21.46
C VAL A 426 -15.94 4.70 20.44
N ARG A 427 -16.54 5.40 19.48
CA ARG A 427 -15.76 6.18 18.49
C ARG A 427 -14.93 7.28 19.15
N SER A 428 -15.46 7.97 20.16
CA SER A 428 -14.71 8.97 20.93
C SER A 428 -13.59 8.38 21.80
N ALA A 429 -13.60 7.08 22.07
CA ALA A 429 -12.53 6.39 22.79
C ALA A 429 -11.49 5.74 21.85
N GLN A 430 -11.83 5.61 20.55
CA GLN A 430 -10.95 5.10 19.51
C GLN A 430 -10.18 6.22 18.79
N ALA A 431 -10.80 7.40 18.67
CA ALA A 431 -10.15 8.65 18.27
C ALA A 431 -9.26 9.17 19.41
#